data_AF-I4W7Y0-F1
#
_entry.id   AF-I4W7Y0-F1
#
_cell.length_a   1.000
_cell.length_b   1.000
_cell.length_c   1.000
_cell.angle_alpha   90.00
_cell.angle_beta   90.00
_cell.angle_gamma   90.00
#
_symmetry.space_group_name_H-M   'P 1'
#
loop_
_entity.id
_entity.type
_entity.pdbx_description
1 polymer ?
#
loop_
_entity_poly.entity_id
_entity_poly.type
_entity_poly.pdbx_seq_one_letter_code
_entity_poly.pdbx_strand_id
1 'polypeptide(L)'
;MRRCLPTCTATVFAIGIALAMPTFAATPAPTTHHFSAAIDAGDFSAYLKAVSSDAFEGRKPGTEGARRTVDYLVAQFKRMGLQPGNHGQWFQTVPAVSTTLQHPEQLRLDVTENGRTLPLAYGSDMVAVTLQAKPKVTLKRSDIVFVGYGIDAPEYQWNDYAGIDVKGKTVIVLVNDPGYATQDPKLFRGRTMTYYGRWTYKYEQAAREGAAACFIVHATGPAGYPWSVVHNSWSGPQLSLPAGEHAAPRLPVAGW
;
A
#
# COMPACT_ATOMS: atom_id res chain seq x y z
N MET A 1 -0.98 -17.25 70.53
CA MET A 1 -0.16 -18.48 70.58
C MET A 1 0.82 -18.46 69.42
N ARG A 2 2.10 -18.23 69.73
CA ARG A 2 3.22 -18.29 68.78
C ARG A 2 3.54 -19.77 68.50
N ARG A 3 3.70 -20.15 67.23
CA ARG A 3 4.40 -21.37 66.85
C ARG A 3 5.44 -21.03 65.78
N CYS A 4 6.70 -21.03 66.24
CA CYS A 4 7.90 -21.12 65.41
C CYS A 4 8.00 -22.49 64.76
N LEU A 5 8.54 -22.57 63.54
CA LEU A 5 9.26 -23.71 62.94
C LEU A 5 9.91 -23.22 61.63
N PRO A 6 10.98 -23.86 61.13
CA PRO A 6 12.29 -23.23 60.99
C PRO A 6 12.69 -22.99 59.54
N THR A 7 13.57 -22.00 59.36
CA THR A 7 14.33 -21.73 58.14
C THR A 7 15.21 -22.91 57.75
N CYS A 8 14.94 -23.50 56.58
CA CYS A 8 15.80 -24.46 55.92
C CYS A 8 16.39 -23.78 54.68
N THR A 9 17.61 -23.28 54.81
CA THR A 9 18.39 -22.70 53.70
C THR A 9 18.93 -23.83 52.84
N ALA A 10 18.29 -24.07 51.69
CA ALA A 10 18.80 -24.96 50.65
C ALA A 10 19.72 -24.16 49.71
N THR A 11 21.03 -24.35 49.85
CA THR A 11 22.04 -23.80 48.95
C THR A 11 22.01 -24.62 47.65
N VAL A 12 21.35 -24.10 46.62
CA VAL A 12 21.38 -24.70 45.28
C VAL A 12 22.66 -24.25 44.57
N PHE A 13 23.59 -25.18 44.38
CA PHE A 13 24.74 -25.01 43.50
C PHE A 13 24.24 -25.10 42.04
N ALA A 14 23.96 -23.96 41.42
CA ALA A 14 23.67 -23.89 39.99
C ALA A 14 24.98 -24.01 39.20
N ILE A 15 25.25 -25.19 38.65
CA ILE A 15 26.31 -25.40 37.66
C ILE A 15 25.88 -24.68 36.38
N GLY A 16 26.45 -23.49 36.16
CA GLY A 16 26.28 -22.74 34.92
C GLY A 16 27.02 -23.43 33.77
N ILE A 17 26.32 -24.26 33.01
CA ILE A 17 26.76 -24.67 31.68
C ILE A 17 26.50 -23.49 30.74
N ALA A 18 27.53 -22.69 30.51
CA ALA A 18 27.55 -21.71 29.43
C ALA A 18 27.59 -22.46 28.10
N LEU A 19 26.41 -22.74 27.53
CA LEU A 19 26.28 -23.14 26.13
C LEU A 19 26.66 -21.92 25.27
N ALA A 20 27.93 -21.85 24.88
CA ALA A 20 28.37 -21.00 23.80
C ALA A 20 27.68 -21.47 22.52
N MET A 21 26.58 -20.81 22.15
CA MET A 21 25.98 -20.99 20.84
C MET A 21 26.96 -20.43 19.80
N PRO A 22 27.44 -21.23 18.84
CA PRO A 22 28.26 -20.70 17.78
C PRO A 22 27.39 -19.76 16.94
N THR A 23 27.70 -18.46 16.98
CA THR A 23 27.23 -17.51 15.98
C THR A 23 27.85 -17.91 14.64
N PHE A 24 27.11 -18.68 13.84
CA PHE A 24 27.40 -18.85 12.43
C PHE A 24 27.12 -17.50 11.74
N ALA A 25 28.13 -16.66 11.64
CA ALA A 25 28.17 -15.65 10.61
C ALA A 25 28.26 -16.40 9.28
N ALA A 26 27.13 -16.57 8.60
CA ALA A 26 27.10 -17.10 7.25
C ALA A 26 27.74 -16.06 6.32
N THR A 27 29.04 -16.22 6.04
CA THR A 27 29.70 -15.51 4.94
C THR A 27 29.03 -15.95 3.64
N PRO A 28 28.37 -15.06 2.88
CA PRO A 28 27.76 -15.45 1.62
C PRO A 28 28.87 -15.94 0.68
N ALA A 29 28.73 -17.16 0.16
CA ALA A 29 29.66 -17.70 -0.81
C ALA A 29 29.74 -16.77 -2.03
N PRO A 30 30.94 -16.44 -2.53
CA PRO A 30 31.06 -15.64 -3.75
C PRO A 30 30.42 -16.44 -4.90
N THR A 31 29.34 -15.89 -5.46
CA THR A 31 28.69 -16.47 -6.63
C THR A 31 29.58 -16.22 -7.83
N THR A 32 30.25 -17.27 -8.30
CA THR A 32 31.17 -17.27 -9.46
C THR A 32 30.43 -17.26 -10.81
N HIS A 33 29.21 -16.71 -10.85
CA HIS A 33 28.40 -16.70 -12.07
C HIS A 33 29.06 -15.80 -13.13
N HIS A 34 29.44 -16.39 -14.26
CA HIS A 34 30.01 -15.67 -15.38
C HIS A 34 28.91 -15.18 -16.31
N PHE A 35 28.73 -13.86 -16.37
CA PHE A 35 27.71 -13.24 -17.21
C PHE A 35 28.13 -13.17 -18.68
N SER A 36 27.15 -13.24 -19.57
CA SER A 36 27.35 -13.13 -21.02
C SER A 36 26.70 -11.87 -21.59
N ALA A 37 26.97 -11.56 -22.86
CA ALA A 37 26.27 -10.50 -23.60
C ALA A 37 24.93 -10.98 -24.20
N ALA A 38 24.65 -12.29 -24.20
CA ALA A 38 23.43 -12.86 -24.73
C ALA A 38 22.29 -12.79 -23.69
N ILE A 39 21.05 -12.96 -24.15
CA ILE A 39 19.92 -13.21 -23.24
C ILE A 39 20.03 -14.66 -22.78
N ASP A 40 20.61 -14.86 -21.61
CA ASP A 40 20.88 -16.17 -21.02
C ASP A 40 20.02 -16.45 -19.78
N ALA A 41 19.55 -17.69 -19.65
CA ALA A 41 18.71 -18.10 -18.53
C ALA A 41 19.49 -18.17 -17.20
N GLY A 42 20.78 -18.50 -17.24
CA GLY A 42 21.68 -18.49 -16.09
C GLY A 42 21.89 -17.08 -15.55
N ASP A 43 22.15 -16.11 -16.44
CA ASP A 43 22.25 -14.68 -16.11
C ASP A 43 20.97 -14.18 -15.42
N PHE A 44 19.81 -14.47 -16.01
CA PHE A 44 18.52 -14.13 -15.42
C PHE A 44 18.33 -14.75 -14.02
N SER A 45 18.66 -16.03 -13.87
CA SER A 45 18.58 -16.73 -12.58
C SER A 45 19.50 -16.11 -11.53
N ALA A 46 20.72 -15.73 -11.90
CA ALA A 46 21.68 -15.09 -11.00
C ALA A 46 21.17 -13.72 -10.51
N TYR A 47 20.64 -12.89 -11.41
CA TYR A 47 20.03 -11.61 -11.03
C TYR A 47 18.86 -11.82 -10.08
N LEU A 48 17.94 -12.73 -10.43
CA LEU A 48 16.74 -13.00 -9.65
C LEU A 48 17.10 -13.46 -8.24
N LYS A 49 18.00 -14.46 -8.12
CA LYS A 49 18.46 -14.99 -6.82
C LYS A 49 19.08 -13.90 -5.96
N ALA A 50 19.87 -12.99 -6.53
CA ALA A 50 20.46 -11.90 -5.79
C ALA A 50 19.36 -10.99 -5.21
N VAL A 51 18.52 -10.40 -6.07
CA VAL A 51 17.52 -9.40 -5.64
C VAL A 51 16.34 -9.97 -4.86
N SER A 52 16.17 -11.30 -4.86
CA SER A 52 15.14 -12.00 -4.07
C SER A 52 15.69 -12.69 -2.82
N SER A 53 16.99 -12.57 -2.54
CA SER A 53 17.59 -13.19 -1.35
C SER A 53 17.24 -12.43 -0.06
N ASP A 54 17.30 -13.12 1.07
CA ASP A 54 17.07 -12.54 2.39
C ASP A 54 17.99 -11.35 2.68
N ALA A 55 19.20 -11.35 2.11
CA ALA A 55 20.15 -10.24 2.23
C ALA A 55 19.64 -8.91 1.65
N PHE A 56 18.60 -8.94 0.80
CA PHE A 56 18.01 -7.74 0.23
C PHE A 56 16.74 -7.30 0.96
N GLU A 57 16.15 -8.11 1.85
CA GLU A 57 15.06 -7.69 2.77
C GLU A 57 13.85 -7.00 2.08
N GLY A 58 13.66 -7.19 0.77
CA GLY A 58 12.64 -6.53 -0.04
C GLY A 58 13.07 -5.17 -0.64
N ARG A 59 12.13 -4.48 -1.30
CA ARG A 59 12.43 -3.33 -2.19
C ARG A 59 11.49 -2.14 -1.99
N LYS A 60 10.87 -2.02 -0.82
CA LYS A 60 9.97 -0.91 -0.52
C LYS A 60 10.78 0.41 -0.49
N PRO A 61 10.37 1.48 -1.19
CA PRO A 61 11.09 2.74 -1.16
C PRO A 61 11.34 3.24 0.27
N GLY A 62 12.55 3.75 0.53
CA GLY A 62 12.96 4.24 1.83
C GLY A 62 13.44 3.17 2.83
N THR A 63 13.45 1.88 2.47
CA THR A 63 14.04 0.82 3.31
C THR A 63 15.51 0.55 2.98
N GLU A 64 16.22 -0.06 3.91
CA GLU A 64 17.60 -0.52 3.69
C GLU A 64 17.69 -1.56 2.56
N GLY A 65 16.70 -2.45 2.46
CA GLY A 65 16.62 -3.41 1.36
C GLY A 65 16.50 -2.78 -0.03
N ALA A 66 15.72 -1.69 -0.15
CA ALA A 66 15.68 -0.91 -1.37
C ALA A 66 17.04 -0.27 -1.67
N ARG A 67 17.75 0.26 -0.68
CA ARG A 67 19.10 0.82 -0.87
C ARG A 67 20.07 -0.22 -1.42
N ARG A 68 20.14 -1.40 -0.79
CA ARG A 68 20.97 -2.53 -1.27
C ARG A 68 20.60 -2.94 -2.69
N THR A 69 19.31 -2.96 -3.00
CA THR A 69 18.82 -3.25 -4.36
C THR A 69 19.32 -2.24 -5.38
N VAL A 70 19.18 -0.94 -5.10
CA VAL A 70 19.63 0.09 -6.04
C VAL A 70 21.16 0.06 -6.20
N ASP A 71 21.91 -0.12 -5.10
CA ASP A 71 23.37 -0.27 -5.14
C ASP A 71 23.80 -1.47 -6.01
N TYR A 72 23.10 -2.60 -5.87
CA TYR A 72 23.31 -3.77 -6.72
C TYR A 72 23.05 -3.47 -8.20
N LEU A 73 21.95 -2.79 -8.54
CA LEU A 73 21.63 -2.41 -9.92
C LEU A 73 22.70 -1.48 -10.51
N VAL A 74 23.17 -0.49 -9.74
CA VAL A 74 24.27 0.40 -10.15
C VAL A 74 25.55 -0.41 -10.40
N ALA A 75 25.87 -1.38 -9.54
CA ALA A 75 27.01 -2.26 -9.75
C ALA A 75 26.89 -3.09 -11.04
N GLN A 76 25.69 -3.62 -11.35
CA GLN A 76 25.45 -4.34 -12.61
C GLN A 76 25.56 -3.42 -13.83
N PHE A 77 25.03 -2.19 -13.76
CA PHE A 77 25.15 -1.21 -14.83
C PHE A 77 26.60 -0.84 -15.12
N LYS A 78 27.39 -0.59 -14.06
CA LYS A 78 28.83 -0.33 -14.19
C LYS A 78 29.58 -1.51 -14.79
N ARG A 79 29.26 -2.74 -14.36
CA ARG A 79 29.84 -3.98 -14.90
C ARG A 79 29.59 -4.12 -16.41
N MET A 80 28.42 -3.67 -16.88
CA MET A 80 28.06 -3.64 -18.29
C MET A 80 28.64 -2.44 -19.06
N GLY A 81 29.41 -1.55 -18.42
CA GLY A 81 30.00 -0.37 -19.05
C GLY A 81 29.03 0.79 -19.30
N LEU A 82 27.81 0.73 -18.72
CA LEU A 82 26.85 1.82 -18.82
C LEU A 82 27.34 3.07 -18.09
N GLN A 83 26.76 4.21 -18.46
CA GLN A 83 27.03 5.51 -17.84
C GLN A 83 25.78 5.99 -17.09
N PRO A 84 25.95 6.87 -16.08
CA PRO A 84 24.83 7.45 -15.36
C PRO A 84 23.89 8.27 -16.26
N GLY A 85 22.57 8.05 -16.13
CA GLY A 85 21.55 8.63 -17.01
C GLY A 85 20.90 9.93 -16.52
N ASN A 86 21.16 10.38 -15.29
CA ASN A 86 20.53 11.58 -14.72
C ASN A 86 21.56 12.71 -14.56
N HIS A 87 21.85 13.44 -15.64
CA HIS A 87 22.84 14.52 -15.65
C HIS A 87 24.20 14.11 -15.05
N GLY A 88 24.68 12.92 -15.40
CA GLY A 88 25.94 12.37 -14.87
C GLY A 88 25.81 11.70 -13.50
N GLN A 89 24.60 11.62 -12.93
CA GLN A 89 24.30 10.89 -11.68
C GLN A 89 23.58 9.56 -11.94
N TRP A 90 23.87 8.59 -11.08
CA TRP A 90 23.23 7.25 -11.13
C TRP A 90 21.80 7.25 -10.60
N PHE A 91 21.46 8.25 -9.79
CA PHE A 91 20.21 8.29 -9.04
C PHE A 91 19.36 9.48 -9.46
N GLN A 92 18.05 9.26 -9.51
CA GLN A 92 17.05 10.32 -9.54
C GLN A 92 16.37 10.40 -8.17
N THR A 93 16.57 11.51 -7.48
CA THR A 93 15.91 11.74 -6.18
C THR A 93 14.45 12.07 -6.42
N VAL A 94 13.57 11.33 -5.76
CA VAL A 94 12.12 11.59 -5.77
C VAL A 94 11.69 11.91 -4.34
N PRO A 95 11.17 13.11 -4.07
CA PRO A 95 10.69 13.44 -2.74
C PRO A 95 9.42 12.64 -2.43
N ALA A 96 9.30 12.12 -1.21
CA ALA A 96 8.18 11.29 -0.81
C ALA A 96 7.76 11.60 0.64
N VAL A 97 6.47 11.46 0.89
CA VAL A 97 5.86 11.51 2.22
C VAL A 97 5.27 10.13 2.51
N SER A 98 5.57 9.62 3.70
CA SER A 98 4.96 8.41 4.23
C SER A 98 3.91 8.76 5.27
N THR A 99 2.69 8.23 5.13
CA THR A 99 1.63 8.33 6.13
C THR A 99 1.24 6.93 6.59
N THR A 100 1.16 6.73 7.91
CA THR A 100 0.78 5.45 8.52
C THR A 100 -0.27 5.70 9.60
N LEU A 101 -1.34 4.90 9.60
CA LEU A 101 -2.31 4.91 10.68
C LEU A 101 -1.69 4.25 11.92
N GLN A 102 -1.48 5.03 12.98
CA GLN A 102 -0.79 4.55 14.19
C GLN A 102 -1.70 3.74 15.13
N HIS A 103 -2.98 4.08 15.19
CA HIS A 103 -3.96 3.51 16.11
C HIS A 103 -5.19 2.95 15.36
N PRO A 104 -5.01 1.91 14.53
CA PRO A 104 -6.12 1.32 13.77
C PRO A 104 -7.28 0.84 14.67
N GLU A 105 -6.98 0.41 15.89
CA GLU A 105 -7.97 0.00 16.90
C GLU A 105 -8.88 1.14 17.39
N GLN A 106 -8.46 2.39 17.21
CA GLN A 106 -9.23 3.58 17.58
C GLN A 106 -10.04 4.13 16.40
N LEU A 107 -9.79 3.63 15.18
CA LEU A 107 -10.52 4.06 14.01
C LEU A 107 -11.94 3.48 14.04
N ARG A 108 -12.93 4.35 13.90
CA ARG A 108 -14.33 3.97 13.80
C ARG A 108 -14.96 4.62 12.58
N LEU A 109 -15.70 3.84 11.81
CA LEU A 109 -16.55 4.32 10.73
C LEU A 109 -17.92 3.70 10.91
N ASP A 110 -18.87 4.55 11.24
CA ASP A 110 -20.24 4.16 11.50
C ASP A 110 -21.11 4.78 10.41
N VAL A 111 -21.94 3.95 9.78
CA VAL A 111 -22.96 4.41 8.82
C VAL A 111 -24.30 4.42 9.55
N THR A 112 -24.96 5.57 9.58
CA THR A 112 -26.25 5.73 10.24
C THR A 112 -27.35 6.06 9.24
N GLU A 113 -28.45 5.32 9.26
CA GLU A 113 -29.65 5.56 8.47
C GLU A 113 -30.88 5.34 9.34
N ASN A 114 -31.83 6.29 9.34
CA ASN A 114 -33.11 6.17 10.05
C ASN A 114 -32.99 5.72 11.52
N GLY A 115 -31.96 6.20 12.22
CA GLY A 115 -31.68 5.87 13.62
C GLY A 115 -31.01 4.51 13.86
N ARG A 116 -30.73 3.73 12.81
CA ARG A 116 -29.94 2.50 12.87
C ARG A 116 -28.50 2.81 12.53
N THR A 117 -27.57 2.25 13.31
CA THR A 117 -26.13 2.41 13.09
C THR A 117 -25.52 1.07 12.71
N LEU A 118 -24.85 1.04 11.56
CA LEU A 118 -23.99 -0.04 11.11
C LEU A 118 -22.53 0.35 11.40
N PRO A 119 -21.88 -0.26 12.41
CA PRO A 119 -20.45 -0.10 12.59
C PRO A 119 -19.70 -0.91 11.53
N LEU A 120 -18.66 -0.34 10.92
CA LEU A 120 -17.74 -1.02 10.01
C LEU A 120 -16.41 -1.25 10.73
N ALA A 121 -16.05 -2.51 10.93
CA ALA A 121 -14.80 -2.87 11.56
C ALA A 121 -13.61 -2.63 10.61
N TYR A 122 -12.60 -1.93 11.10
CA TYR A 122 -11.36 -1.74 10.36
C TYR A 122 -10.68 -3.09 10.08
N GLY A 123 -10.25 -3.28 8.84
CA GLY A 123 -9.56 -4.46 8.36
C GLY A 123 -10.47 -5.56 7.84
N SER A 124 -11.63 -5.84 8.47
CA SER A 124 -12.58 -6.83 7.95
C SER A 124 -13.64 -6.23 7.02
N ASP A 125 -14.16 -5.06 7.37
CA ASP A 125 -15.30 -4.45 6.67
C ASP A 125 -14.89 -3.21 5.89
N MET A 126 -13.89 -2.48 6.40
CA MET A 126 -13.38 -1.28 5.74
C MET A 126 -11.88 -1.08 5.97
N VAL A 127 -11.27 -0.29 5.09
CA VAL A 127 -9.97 0.35 5.35
C VAL A 127 -10.08 1.85 5.09
N ALA A 128 -9.33 2.65 5.83
CA ALA A 128 -9.28 4.09 5.61
C ALA A 128 -7.86 4.63 5.77
N VAL A 129 -7.47 5.53 4.88
CA VAL A 129 -6.16 6.18 4.84
C VAL A 129 -6.30 7.66 4.50
N THR A 130 -5.21 8.41 4.68
CA THR A 130 -5.10 9.79 4.22
C THR A 130 -3.73 10.01 3.59
N LEU A 131 -3.69 10.84 2.55
CA LEU A 131 -2.45 11.29 1.88
C LEU A 131 -2.16 12.78 2.16
N GLN A 132 -2.87 13.40 3.11
CA GLN A 132 -2.72 14.83 3.41
C GLN A 132 -1.50 15.17 4.29
N ALA A 133 -0.70 14.18 4.70
CA ALA A 133 0.49 14.38 5.54
C ALA A 133 0.20 15.13 6.85
N LYS A 134 -1.02 14.97 7.41
CA LYS A 134 -1.44 15.61 8.65
C LYS A 134 -1.41 14.60 9.80
N PRO A 135 -1.03 15.01 11.03
CA PRO A 135 -1.07 14.14 12.21
C PRO A 135 -2.48 13.61 12.54
N LYS A 136 -3.51 14.36 12.17
CA LYS A 136 -4.91 13.99 12.38
C LYS A 136 -5.78 14.50 11.24
N VAL A 137 -6.67 13.64 10.77
CA VAL A 137 -7.78 14.00 9.87
C VAL A 137 -9.09 13.58 10.55
N THR A 138 -10.16 14.32 10.31
CA THR A 138 -11.48 14.02 10.90
C THR A 138 -12.54 14.13 9.83
N LEU A 139 -13.29 13.05 9.62
CA LEU A 139 -14.51 13.03 8.83
C LEU A 139 -15.69 13.23 9.79
N LYS A 140 -16.42 14.35 9.66
CA LYS A 140 -17.50 14.73 10.58
C LYS A 140 -18.85 14.43 9.97
N ARG A 141 -19.48 13.30 10.34
CA ARG A 141 -20.88 12.92 10.00
C ARG A 141 -21.35 13.51 8.67
N SER A 142 -20.59 13.23 7.62
CA SER A 142 -20.88 13.71 6.28
C SER A 142 -22.00 12.86 5.70
N ASP A 143 -22.91 13.50 4.95
CA ASP A 143 -23.90 12.77 4.17
C ASP A 143 -23.20 11.79 3.23
N ILE A 144 -23.86 10.68 2.95
CA ILE A 144 -23.35 9.63 2.08
C ILE A 144 -24.09 9.70 0.75
N VAL A 145 -23.34 9.65 -0.35
CA VAL A 145 -23.89 9.65 -1.70
C VAL A 145 -23.28 8.49 -2.48
N PHE A 146 -24.13 7.67 -3.10
CA PHE A 146 -23.67 6.63 -4.02
C PHE A 146 -23.54 7.22 -5.42
N VAL A 147 -22.38 7.05 -6.05
CA VAL A 147 -22.03 7.72 -7.32
C VAL A 147 -21.61 6.70 -8.37
N GLY A 148 -22.30 5.56 -8.45
CA GLY A 148 -22.04 4.54 -9.48
C GLY A 148 -20.57 4.09 -9.48
N TYR A 149 -19.87 4.27 -10.60
CA TYR A 149 -18.45 3.96 -10.72
C TYR A 149 -17.53 5.15 -10.41
N GLY A 150 -18.07 6.32 -10.09
CA GLY A 150 -17.32 7.55 -9.81
C GLY A 150 -16.58 8.06 -11.04
N ILE A 151 -17.19 7.95 -12.22
CA ILE A 151 -16.56 8.28 -13.52
C ILE A 151 -17.13 9.58 -14.08
N ASP A 152 -16.25 10.49 -14.48
CA ASP A 152 -16.51 11.57 -15.44
C ASP A 152 -15.59 11.36 -16.65
N ALA A 153 -16.19 10.91 -17.75
CA ALA A 153 -15.51 10.51 -18.98
C ALA A 153 -16.29 11.01 -20.21
N PRO A 154 -16.09 12.27 -20.63
CA PRO A 154 -16.81 12.87 -21.75
C PRO A 154 -16.66 12.10 -23.07
N GLU A 155 -15.53 11.44 -23.32
CA GLU A 155 -15.30 10.61 -24.51
C GLU A 155 -16.16 9.35 -24.56
N TYR A 156 -16.69 8.92 -23.41
CA TYR A 156 -17.69 7.86 -23.28
C TYR A 156 -19.11 8.39 -23.09
N GLN A 157 -19.30 9.72 -23.15
CA GLN A 157 -20.57 10.38 -22.85
C GLN A 157 -21.14 9.96 -21.49
N TRP A 158 -20.26 9.75 -20.51
CA TRP A 158 -20.59 9.18 -19.21
C TRP A 158 -20.15 10.11 -18.08
N ASN A 159 -21.06 10.44 -17.17
CA ASN A 159 -20.75 11.20 -15.97
C ASN A 159 -21.64 10.75 -14.80
N ASP A 160 -21.07 10.00 -13.87
CA ASP A 160 -21.74 9.50 -12.66
C ASP A 160 -22.01 10.60 -11.62
N TYR A 161 -21.35 11.75 -11.73
CA TYR A 161 -21.54 12.91 -10.84
C TYR A 161 -22.59 13.90 -11.36
N ALA A 162 -23.09 13.72 -12.59
CA ALA A 162 -24.00 14.65 -13.24
C ALA A 162 -25.29 14.83 -12.41
N GLY A 163 -25.55 16.08 -12.01
CA GLY A 163 -26.75 16.44 -11.23
C GLY A 163 -26.71 16.03 -9.76
N ILE A 164 -25.56 15.59 -9.24
CA ILE A 164 -25.39 15.12 -7.86
C ILE A 164 -24.42 16.06 -7.11
N ASP A 165 -24.86 16.65 -6.01
CA ASP A 165 -23.99 17.43 -5.12
C ASP A 165 -23.24 16.50 -4.17
N VAL A 166 -21.93 16.37 -4.37
CA VAL A 166 -21.03 15.57 -3.52
C VAL A 166 -20.14 16.41 -2.62
N LYS A 167 -20.24 17.75 -2.68
CA LYS A 167 -19.29 18.64 -2.01
C LYS A 167 -19.37 18.50 -0.49
N GLY A 168 -18.25 18.17 0.14
CA GLY A 168 -18.16 17.92 1.58
C GLY A 168 -18.82 16.62 2.05
N LYS A 169 -19.31 15.79 1.13
CA LYS A 169 -19.99 14.51 1.43
C LYS A 169 -19.03 13.32 1.31
N THR A 170 -19.43 12.17 1.84
CA THR A 170 -18.75 10.89 1.60
C THR A 170 -19.34 10.27 0.35
N VAL A 171 -18.50 10.01 -0.66
CA VAL A 171 -18.93 9.27 -1.85
C VAL A 171 -18.63 7.79 -1.71
N ILE A 172 -19.59 6.95 -2.11
CA ILE A 172 -19.43 5.50 -2.24
C ILE A 172 -19.48 5.17 -3.72
N VAL A 173 -18.48 4.44 -4.20
CA VAL A 173 -18.33 4.08 -5.61
C VAL A 173 -18.03 2.60 -5.77
N LEU A 174 -18.38 2.03 -6.92
CA LEU A 174 -18.03 0.66 -7.28
C LEU A 174 -16.60 0.60 -7.81
N VAL A 175 -15.91 -0.51 -7.55
CA VAL A 175 -14.62 -0.80 -8.19
C VAL A 175 -14.81 -1.10 -9.70
N ASN A 176 -13.77 -0.85 -10.50
CA ASN A 176 -13.75 -1.06 -11.95
C ASN A 176 -14.64 -0.05 -12.73
N ASP A 177 -14.87 -0.27 -14.02
CA ASP A 177 -15.69 0.56 -14.91
C ASP A 177 -16.92 -0.24 -15.43
N PRO A 178 -17.99 0.43 -15.93
CA PRO A 178 -19.23 -0.26 -16.31
C PRO A 178 -19.07 -1.25 -17.47
N GLY A 179 -17.98 -1.16 -18.24
CA GLY A 179 -17.63 -2.14 -19.27
C GLY A 179 -17.49 -3.55 -18.69
N TYR A 180 -16.89 -3.67 -17.50
CA TYR A 180 -16.74 -4.95 -16.82
C TYR A 180 -18.10 -5.56 -16.42
N ALA A 181 -19.06 -4.77 -15.95
CA ALA A 181 -20.37 -5.30 -15.56
C ALA A 181 -21.22 -5.69 -16.77
N THR A 182 -21.21 -4.86 -17.82
CA THR A 182 -22.04 -5.06 -19.02
C THR A 182 -21.46 -6.08 -20.00
N GLN A 183 -20.15 -6.33 -19.95
CA GLN A 183 -19.42 -7.15 -20.92
C GLN A 183 -19.49 -6.61 -22.36
N ASP A 184 -19.97 -5.37 -22.56
CA ASP A 184 -20.04 -4.74 -23.89
C ASP A 184 -18.66 -4.20 -24.28
N PRO A 185 -18.00 -4.71 -25.34
CA PRO A 185 -16.70 -4.22 -25.77
C PRO A 185 -16.72 -2.75 -26.23
N LYS A 186 -17.89 -2.18 -26.56
CA LYS A 186 -18.05 -0.78 -26.96
C LYS A 186 -18.12 0.17 -25.76
N LEU A 187 -18.48 -0.33 -24.58
CA LEU A 187 -18.57 0.46 -23.35
C LEU A 187 -17.31 0.22 -22.52
N PHE A 188 -16.47 1.24 -22.34
CA PHE A 188 -15.23 1.16 -21.56
C PHE A 188 -14.37 -0.08 -21.87
N ARG A 189 -14.30 -0.50 -23.14
CA ARG A 189 -13.50 -1.66 -23.59
C ARG A 189 -13.92 -3.00 -22.95
N GLY A 190 -15.18 -3.12 -22.51
CA GLY A 190 -15.75 -4.33 -21.94
C GLY A 190 -14.97 -4.83 -20.72
N ARG A 191 -14.43 -6.05 -20.80
CA ARG A 191 -13.70 -6.67 -19.68
C ARG A 191 -12.34 -6.03 -19.37
N THR A 192 -11.81 -5.21 -20.28
CA THR A 192 -10.47 -4.64 -20.12
C THR A 192 -10.55 -3.34 -19.35
N MET A 193 -10.12 -3.37 -18.08
CA MET A 193 -10.16 -2.19 -17.21
C MET A 193 -9.45 -0.99 -17.86
N THR A 194 -10.16 0.12 -17.90
CA THR A 194 -9.67 1.42 -18.39
C THR A 194 -8.97 2.19 -17.27
N TYR A 195 -8.51 3.40 -17.57
CA TYR A 195 -8.03 4.33 -16.53
C TYR A 195 -9.13 4.64 -15.50
N TYR A 196 -10.38 4.76 -15.94
CA TYR A 196 -11.55 5.06 -15.10
C TYR A 196 -11.88 3.97 -14.08
N GLY A 197 -11.54 2.72 -14.38
CA GLY A 197 -11.74 1.62 -13.43
C GLY A 197 -10.74 1.60 -12.27
N ARG A 198 -9.65 2.38 -12.34
CA ARG A 198 -8.59 2.39 -11.32
C ARG A 198 -9.06 3.11 -10.06
N TRP A 199 -8.73 2.54 -8.90
CA TRP A 199 -9.03 3.14 -7.59
C TRP A 199 -8.40 4.53 -7.41
N THR A 200 -7.20 4.76 -7.96
CA THR A 200 -6.54 6.07 -7.91
C THR A 200 -7.38 7.14 -8.59
N TYR A 201 -7.91 6.84 -9.78
CA TYR A 201 -8.80 7.74 -10.51
C TYR A 201 -10.05 8.07 -9.68
N LYS A 202 -10.68 7.07 -9.06
CA LYS A 202 -11.89 7.27 -8.24
C LYS A 202 -11.65 8.25 -7.09
N TYR A 203 -10.52 8.11 -6.39
CA TYR A 203 -10.15 9.03 -5.33
C TYR A 203 -9.83 10.44 -5.85
N GLU A 204 -9.10 10.54 -6.97
CA GLU A 204 -8.77 11.82 -7.59
C GLU A 204 -10.02 12.54 -8.11
N GLN A 205 -10.94 11.84 -8.76
CA GLN A 205 -12.18 12.41 -9.28
C GLN A 205 -13.08 12.88 -8.12
N ALA A 206 -13.30 12.03 -7.11
CA ALA A 206 -14.03 12.44 -5.92
C ALA A 206 -13.41 13.68 -5.25
N ALA A 207 -12.08 13.80 -5.23
CA ALA A 207 -11.40 14.98 -4.73
C ALA A 207 -11.62 16.22 -5.61
N ARG A 208 -11.61 16.08 -6.94
CA ARG A 208 -11.92 17.16 -7.90
C ARG A 208 -13.35 17.69 -7.72
N GLU A 209 -14.30 16.80 -7.45
CA GLU A 209 -15.70 17.14 -7.16
C GLU A 209 -15.91 17.69 -5.73
N GLY A 210 -14.86 17.71 -4.91
CA GLY A 210 -14.89 18.31 -3.57
C GLY A 210 -15.49 17.42 -2.48
N ALA A 211 -15.52 16.09 -2.67
CA ALA A 211 -15.93 15.16 -1.64
C ALA A 211 -15.02 15.23 -0.39
N ALA A 212 -15.60 14.99 0.79
CA ALA A 212 -14.85 14.90 2.05
C ALA A 212 -14.21 13.52 2.25
N ALA A 213 -14.80 12.47 1.66
CA ALA A 213 -14.26 11.13 1.64
C ALA A 213 -14.73 10.33 0.42
N CYS A 214 -13.99 9.28 0.05
CA CYS A 214 -14.40 8.29 -0.95
C CYS A 214 -14.11 6.88 -0.44
N PHE A 215 -15.10 6.00 -0.47
CA PHE A 215 -14.94 4.57 -0.22
C PHE A 215 -15.34 3.76 -1.46
N ILE A 216 -14.52 2.77 -1.80
CA ILE A 216 -14.74 1.90 -2.95
C ILE A 216 -15.29 0.57 -2.46
N VAL A 217 -16.48 0.19 -2.93
CA VAL A 217 -17.05 -1.12 -2.65
C VAL A 217 -16.20 -2.20 -3.32
N HIS A 218 -15.62 -3.08 -2.50
CA HIS A 218 -14.85 -4.22 -3.00
C HIS A 218 -15.76 -5.30 -3.58
N ALA A 219 -15.34 -5.85 -4.71
CA ALA A 219 -15.87 -7.09 -5.25
C ALA A 219 -14.72 -7.86 -5.93
N THR A 220 -14.49 -9.12 -5.55
CA THR A 220 -13.32 -9.91 -5.99
C THR A 220 -13.17 -9.98 -7.51
N GLY A 221 -14.28 -10.21 -8.24
CA GLY A 221 -14.24 -10.28 -9.70
C GLY A 221 -13.82 -8.95 -10.35
N PRO A 222 -14.60 -7.88 -10.17
CA PRO A 222 -14.27 -6.55 -10.68
C PRO A 222 -12.90 -6.00 -10.21
N ALA A 223 -12.49 -6.25 -8.96
CA ALA A 223 -11.19 -5.80 -8.46
C ALA A 223 -10.02 -6.62 -9.04
N GLY A 224 -10.24 -7.90 -9.37
CA GLY A 224 -9.21 -8.84 -9.81
C GLY A 224 -8.39 -9.45 -8.67
N TYR A 225 -8.74 -9.18 -7.42
CA TYR A 225 -8.05 -9.68 -6.23
C TYR A 225 -8.99 -9.77 -5.01
N PRO A 226 -8.72 -10.69 -4.06
CA PRO A 226 -9.51 -10.83 -2.84
C PRO A 226 -9.31 -9.64 -1.88
N TRP A 227 -10.21 -9.52 -0.90
CA TRP A 227 -10.16 -8.48 0.13
C TRP A 227 -8.82 -8.40 0.88
N SER A 228 -8.12 -9.53 1.07
CA SER A 228 -6.82 -9.56 1.73
C SER A 228 -5.78 -8.67 1.04
N VAL A 229 -5.87 -8.47 -0.29
CA VAL A 229 -4.99 -7.54 -1.01
C VAL A 229 -5.30 -6.09 -0.65
N VAL A 230 -6.59 -5.72 -0.52
CA VAL A 230 -7.01 -4.40 -0.05
C VAL A 230 -6.54 -4.18 1.39
N HIS A 231 -6.86 -5.10 2.30
CA HIS A 231 -6.44 -5.01 3.69
C HIS A 231 -4.92 -4.83 3.83
N ASN A 232 -4.12 -5.66 3.17
CA ASN A 232 -2.65 -5.60 3.26
C ASN A 232 -2.07 -4.34 2.60
N SER A 233 -2.72 -3.81 1.56
CA SER A 233 -2.22 -2.63 0.84
C SER A 233 -2.52 -1.32 1.58
N TRP A 234 -3.62 -1.25 2.34
CA TRP A 234 -4.04 -0.05 3.07
C TRP A 234 -3.72 -0.06 4.58
N SER A 235 -3.29 -1.18 5.15
CA SER A 235 -2.89 -1.27 6.57
C SER A 235 -1.46 -0.82 6.87
N GLY A 236 -0.60 -0.74 5.85
CA GLY A 236 0.79 -0.33 5.97
C GLY A 236 1.06 1.16 5.64
N PRO A 237 2.33 1.59 5.69
CA PRO A 237 2.73 2.94 5.30
C PRO A 237 2.37 3.25 3.84
N GLN A 238 1.64 4.35 3.64
CA GLN A 238 1.22 4.89 2.36
C GLN A 238 2.19 5.96 1.89
N LEU A 239 2.73 5.80 0.68
CA LEU A 239 3.66 6.76 0.07
C LEU A 239 2.92 7.68 -0.89
N SER A 240 3.24 8.97 -0.85
CA SER A 240 2.78 9.96 -1.82
C SER A 240 3.85 11.01 -2.07
N LEU A 241 3.77 11.73 -3.19
CA LEU A 241 4.58 12.93 -3.38
C LEU A 241 4.19 14.00 -2.35
N PRO A 242 5.08 14.94 -1.98
CA PRO A 242 4.68 16.13 -1.25
C PRO A 242 3.60 16.92 -1.99
N ALA A 243 2.76 17.65 -1.27
CA ALA A 243 1.68 18.44 -1.88
C ALA A 243 2.20 19.51 -2.86
N GLY A 244 3.39 20.07 -2.63
CA GLY A 244 4.03 21.02 -3.54
C GLY A 244 4.54 20.43 -4.86
N GLU A 245 4.74 19.11 -4.90
CA GLU A 245 5.24 18.38 -6.09
C GLU A 245 4.10 17.78 -6.93
N HIS A 246 2.92 17.61 -6.33
CA HIS A 246 1.75 17.10 -7.02
C HIS A 246 0.49 17.85 -6.54
N ALA A 247 0.07 18.82 -7.35
CA ALA A 247 -1.03 19.74 -7.06
C ALA A 247 -2.44 19.11 -7.18
N ALA A 248 -2.55 17.82 -7.52
CA ALA A 248 -3.88 17.22 -7.63
C ALA A 248 -4.59 17.21 -6.26
N PRO A 249 -5.90 17.49 -6.23
CA PRO A 249 -6.70 17.44 -5.02
C PRO A 249 -6.57 16.08 -4.33
N ARG A 250 -6.47 16.09 -2.99
CA ARG A 250 -6.44 14.88 -2.17
C ARG A 250 -7.62 14.86 -1.23
N LEU A 251 -8.35 13.75 -1.23
CA LEU A 251 -9.37 13.50 -0.23
C LEU A 251 -8.77 13.58 1.18
N PRO A 252 -9.49 14.20 2.14
CA PRO A 252 -9.17 14.04 3.55
C PRO A 252 -9.08 12.57 3.96
N VAL A 253 -10.07 11.76 3.57
CA VAL A 253 -10.14 10.32 3.88
C VAL A 253 -10.47 9.55 2.61
N ALA A 254 -9.73 8.48 2.34
CA ALA A 254 -10.01 7.55 1.24
C ALA A 254 -9.95 6.11 1.75
N GLY A 255 -10.73 5.22 1.16
CA GLY A 255 -10.84 3.86 1.67
C GLY A 255 -11.56 2.90 0.74
N TRP A 256 -11.81 1.72 1.28
CA TRP A 256 -12.66 0.68 0.72
C TRP A 256 -13.66 0.28 1.80
#